data_AF-A0A3D2Z598-F1
#
_entry.id   AF-A0A3D2Z598-F1
#
_cell.length_a   1.000
_cell.length_b   1.000
_cell.length_c   1.000
_cell.angle_alpha   90.00
_cell.angle_beta   90.00
_cell.angle_gamma   90.00
#
_symmetry.space_group_name_H-M   'P 1'
#
loop_
_entity.id
_entity.type
_entity.pdbx_description
1 polymer ?
#
loop_
_entity_poly.entity_id
_entity_poly.type
_entity_poly.pdbx_seq_one_letter_code
_entity_poly.pdbx_strand_id
1 'polypeptide(L)' 'RRIGRYAFRDLLVHEAVNVIHKIAAMAEAFYVSLAPHNPWSPLSTAISLHLDAVIPNFLIQEIPTAGAHADRARLLQ' A
#
# COMPACT_ATOMS: atom_id res chain seq x y z
N ARG A 1 15.66 6.85 -21.36
CA ARG A 1 15.84 7.02 -19.89
C ARG A 1 15.59 8.49 -19.53
N ARG A 2 14.39 8.84 -19.03
CA ARG A 2 14.09 10.17 -18.48
C ARG A 2 13.77 10.01 -17.00
N ILE A 3 14.79 10.14 -16.16
CA ILE A 3 14.62 10.16 -14.70
C ILE A 3 14.50 11.65 -14.32
N GLY A 4 13.32 12.22 -14.56
CA GLY A 4 12.97 13.58 -14.14
C GLY A 4 12.03 13.54 -12.93
N ARG A 5 11.80 14.68 -12.27
CA ARG A 5 10.95 14.80 -11.05
C ARG A 5 9.52 14.21 -11.17
N TYR A 6 9.02 13.99 -12.39
CA TYR A 6 7.73 13.34 -12.65
C TYR A 6 7.81 11.81 -12.74
N ALA A 7 9.01 11.24 -12.87
CA ALA A 7 9.22 9.80 -12.97
C ALA A 7 8.72 9.04 -11.73
N PHE A 8 8.76 9.65 -10.54
CA PHE A 8 8.23 9.03 -9.33
C PHE A 8 6.70 8.91 -9.35
N ARG A 9 6.00 9.96 -9.83
CA ARG A 9 4.55 9.94 -10.04
C ARG A 9 4.19 8.91 -11.11
N ASP A 10 4.86 8.93 -12.25
CA ASP A 10 4.56 8.02 -13.36
C ASP A 10 4.85 6.56 -12.96
N LEU A 11 5.90 6.31 -12.18
CA LEU A 11 6.20 4.99 -11.62
C LEU A 11 5.08 4.51 -10.68
N LEU A 12 4.60 5.37 -9.78
CA LEU A 12 3.51 5.02 -8.86
C LEU A 12 2.18 4.78 -9.59
N VAL A 13 1.82 5.67 -10.51
CA VAL A 13 0.51 5.64 -11.17
C VAL A 13 0.43 4.56 -12.23
N HIS A 14 1.48 4.38 -13.03
CA HIS A 14 1.44 3.47 -14.18
C HIS A 14 2.05 2.10 -13.92
N GLU A 15 3.09 2.00 -13.10
CA GLU A 15 3.85 0.75 -12.97
C GLU A 15 3.58 0.05 -11.64
N ALA A 16 3.52 0.77 -10.52
CA ALA A 16 3.39 0.16 -9.20
C ALA A 16 2.08 -0.63 -9.03
N VAL A 17 0.95 -0.04 -9.46
CA VAL A 17 -0.36 -0.71 -9.43
C VAL A 17 -0.37 -1.98 -10.29
N ASN A 18 0.21 -1.92 -11.48
CA ASN A 18 0.27 -3.05 -12.42
C ASN A 18 1.16 -4.19 -11.91
N VAL A 19 2.29 -3.87 -11.27
CA VAL A 19 3.17 -4.87 -10.66
C VAL A 19 2.46 -5.56 -9.50
N ILE A 20 1.78 -4.82 -8.63
CA ILE A 20 1.06 -5.38 -7.48
C ILE A 20 -0.10 -6.28 -7.95
N HIS A 21 -0.85 -5.90 -9.00
CA HIS A 21 -1.89 -6.76 -9.56
C HIS A 21 -1.35 -8.08 -10.10
N LYS A 22 -0.17 -8.08 -10.73
CA LYS A 22 0.46 -9.33 -11.21
C LYS A 22 0.87 -10.22 -10.03
N ILE A 23 1.42 -9.63 -8.97
CA ILE A 23 1.76 -10.37 -7.74
C ILE A 23 0.50 -10.93 -7.08
N ALA A 24 -0.59 -10.14 -7.03
CA ALA A 24 -1.87 -10.58 -6.48
C ALA A 24 -2.45 -11.76 -7.25
N ALA A 25 -2.48 -11.71 -8.58
CA ALA A 25 -2.95 -12.81 -9.43
C ALA A 25 -2.10 -14.08 -9.27
N MET A 26 -0.78 -13.93 -9.16
CA MET A 26 0.11 -15.06 -8.86
C MET A 26 -0.18 -15.64 -7.48
N ALA A 27 -0.33 -14.81 -6.45
CA ALA A 27 -0.66 -15.24 -5.10
C ALA A 27 -2.04 -15.93 -5.02
N GLU A 28 -3.02 -15.42 -5.75
CA GLU A 28 -4.37 -15.99 -5.84
C GLU A 28 -4.34 -17.41 -6.44
N ALA A 29 -3.52 -17.64 -7.48
CA ALA A 29 -3.34 -18.97 -8.07
C ALA A 29 -2.78 -20.01 -7.08
N PHE A 30 -2.07 -19.54 -6.04
CA PHE A 30 -1.56 -20.38 -4.95
C PHE A 30 -2.43 -20.31 -3.67
N TYR A 31 -3.62 -19.72 -3.74
CA TYR A 31 -4.51 -19.51 -2.59
C TYR A 31 -3.84 -18.75 -1.43
N VAL A 32 -2.91 -17.86 -1.74
CA VAL A 32 -2.19 -17.02 -0.79
C VAL A 32 -2.86 -15.65 -0.72
N SER A 33 -3.18 -15.20 0.50
CA SER A 33 -3.69 -13.86 0.75
C SER A 33 -2.58 -12.81 0.75
N LEU A 34 -2.90 -11.59 0.31
CA LEU A 34 -1.94 -10.50 0.14
C LEU A 34 -2.25 -9.34 1.11
N ALA A 35 -1.21 -8.87 1.81
CA ALA A 35 -1.25 -7.69 2.67
C ALA A 35 -0.17 -6.69 2.20
N PRO A 36 -0.55 -5.57 1.56
CA PRO A 36 0.42 -4.59 1.08
C PRO A 36 1.13 -3.90 2.24
N HIS A 37 2.48 -3.88 2.23
CA HIS A 37 3.26 -3.12 3.20
C HIS A 37 3.18 -1.62 2.85
N ASN A 38 2.64 -0.80 3.75
CA ASN A 38 2.37 0.63 3.54
C ASN A 38 2.95 1.47 4.69
N PRO A 39 4.23 1.91 4.61
CA PRO A 39 4.90 2.32 5.82
C PRO A 39 5.10 3.85 5.98
N TRP A 40 4.71 4.72 5.01
CA TRP A 40 5.29 6.09 5.01
C TRP A 40 4.49 7.30 4.47
N SER A 41 3.16 7.29 4.26
CA SER A 41 2.39 8.58 4.11
C SER A 41 0.87 8.39 3.95
N PRO A 42 0.05 9.45 4.16
CA PRO A 42 -1.37 9.45 3.79
C PRO A 42 -1.62 9.15 2.30
N LEU A 43 -0.74 9.62 1.40
CA LEU A 43 -0.86 9.35 -0.04
C LEU A 43 -0.61 7.87 -0.36
N SER A 44 0.43 7.28 0.23
CA SER A 44 0.71 5.85 0.10
C SER A 44 -0.47 5.02 0.62
N THR A 45 -1.08 5.45 1.73
CA THR A 45 -2.28 4.81 2.30
C THR A 45 -3.48 4.88 1.37
N ALA A 46 -3.72 6.01 0.71
CA ALA A 46 -4.81 6.12 -0.26
C ALA A 46 -4.60 5.19 -1.49
N ILE A 47 -3.36 5.05 -1.95
CA ILE A 47 -3.02 4.14 -3.06
C ILE A 47 -3.19 2.68 -2.64
N SER A 48 -2.68 2.31 -1.46
CA SER A 48 -2.86 0.96 -0.94
C SER A 48 -4.33 0.63 -0.72
N LEU A 49 -5.15 1.57 -0.24
CA LEU A 49 -6.59 1.35 -0.07
C LEU A 49 -7.30 1.13 -1.41
N HIS A 50 -6.87 1.82 -2.46
CA HIS A 50 -7.38 1.58 -3.80
C HIS A 50 -7.04 0.15 -4.27
N LEU A 51 -5.83 -0.33 -3.99
CA LEU A 51 -5.40 -1.69 -4.31
C LEU A 51 -6.18 -2.75 -3.52
N ASP A 52 -6.40 -2.54 -2.23
CA ASP A 52 -7.18 -3.44 -1.38
C ASP A 52 -8.61 -3.65 -1.91
N ALA A 53 -9.20 -2.61 -2.49
CA ALA A 53 -10.55 -2.67 -3.03
C ALA A 53 -10.68 -3.46 -4.34
N VAL A 54 -9.59 -3.58 -5.12
CA VAL A 54 -9.59 -4.22 -6.45
C VAL A 54 -8.94 -5.60 -6.45
N ILE A 55 -8.19 -5.96 -5.40
CA ILE A 55 -7.52 -7.26 -5.28
C ILE A 55 -8.44 -8.27 -4.57
N PRO A 56 -8.77 -9.42 -5.20
CA PRO A 56 -9.73 -10.38 -4.64
C PRO A 56 -9.20 -11.16 -3.43
N ASN A 57 -7.88 -11.29 -3.29
CA ASN A 57 -7.22 -12.01 -2.20
C ASN A 57 -6.61 -11.07 -1.13
N PHE A 58 -7.18 -9.88 -0.96
CA PHE A 58 -6.77 -8.93 0.06
C PHE A 58 -7.03 -9.47 1.49
N LEU A 59 -6.04 -9.34 2.37
CA LEU A 59 -6.11 -9.80 3.77
C LEU A 59 -6.41 -8.68 4.77
N ILE A 60 -5.51 -7.69 4.82
CA ILE A 60 -5.55 -6.59 5.80
C ILE A 60 -4.69 -5.43 5.32
N GLN A 61 -5.10 -4.21 5.67
CA GLN A 61 -4.39 -2.99 5.33
C GLN A 61 -3.48 -2.57 6.48
N GLU A 62 -2.21 -2.32 6.17
CA GLU A 62 -1.31 -1.67 7.10
C GLU A 62 -1.55 -0.16 7.08
N ILE A 63 -1.99 0.38 8.22
CA ILE A 63 -2.19 1.82 8.40
C ILE A 63 -1.09 2.33 9.34
N PRO A 64 -0.17 3.19 8.87
CA PRO A 64 0.77 3.83 9.77
C PRO A 64 -0.04 4.68 10.74
N THR A 65 0.14 4.45 12.04
CA THR A 65 -0.61 5.19 13.06
C THR A 65 -0.19 6.65 13.02
N ALA A 66 -0.91 7.48 12.26
CA ALA A 66 -0.77 8.94 12.25
C ALA A 66 -1.04 9.56 13.65
N GLY A 67 -1.44 8.75 14.63
CA GLY A 67 -1.71 9.15 16.02
C GLY A 67 -0.97 8.36 17.11
N ALA A 68 -0.04 7.43 16.82
CA ALA A 68 0.61 6.66 17.90
C ALA A 68 1.46 7.54 18.83
N HIS A 69 1.84 8.76 18.41
CA HIS A 69 2.48 9.72 19.30
C HIS A 69 1.51 10.69 20.01
N ALA A 70 0.27 10.82 19.56
CA ALA A 70 -0.74 11.63 20.26
C ALA A 70 -1.44 10.81 21.35
N ASP A 71 -1.76 9.53 21.08
CA ASP A 71 -2.50 8.68 22.03
C ASP A 71 -1.60 7.84 22.96
N ARG A 72 -0.32 7.61 22.64
CA ARG A 72 0.58 6.93 23.61
C ARG A 72 0.95 7.79 24.81
N ALA A 73 0.83 9.11 24.71
CA ALA A 73 0.94 10.00 25.87
C ALA A 73 -0.24 9.86 26.85
N ARG A 74 -1.39 9.34 26.39
CA ARG A 74 -2.59 9.13 27.22
C ARG A 74 -2.71 7.73 27.82
N LEU A 75 -1.96 6.75 27.31
CA LEU A 75 -2.02 5.35 27.74
C LEU A 75 -0.85 4.93 28.64
N LEU A 76 0.05 5.86 28.99
CA LEU A 76 1.22 5.66 29.86
C LEU A 76 1.22 6.57 31.11
N GLN A 77 0.04 7.07 31.50
CA GLN A 77 -0.24 7.63 32.84
C GLN A 77 -1.10 6.64 33.62
#